data_AF-A0A1F5KCQ0-F1
#
_entry.id   AF-A0A1F5KCQ0-F1
#
_cell.length_a   1.000
_cell.length_b   1.000
_cell.length_c   1.000
_cell.angle_alpha   90.00
_cell.angle_beta   90.00
_cell.angle_gamma   90.00
#
_symmetry.space_group_name_H-M   'P 1'
#
loop_
_entity.id
_entity.type
_entity.pdbx_description
1 polymer ?
#
loop_
_entity_poly.entity_id
_entity_poly.type
_entity_poly.pdbx_seq_one_letter_code
_entity_poly.pdbx_strand_id
1 'polypeptide(L)'
;MSEAHTERNLFDIIREHSKNKGDKGNQALISLAEEALRSKGVWIPSIAELTPEVTKTATAISRRSTKSTQAAPQSVGSKDRVALPSKKQLVIAAKADTPRYYGIEFSGQEPADDLYEDFEKFAKAGCEVEELEVLYQPYIQFDPEAELDPKHEATLPIWRNGVKPGINFWNMIINGDLSSESAILQEGWFWRDKRAKPAYKNGHQKYANDKFLEGMILKLRGNGIEKYEYAADDSRLGISSLGIEDVLIPVFVRETGVKGIVEYLSELEFNTGGNRSHPEWGRTNTSEWLRDKLMSGRDRLVGGHSGDGGLAYVHGWSASDRYDDVGFRLQGRYPSQ
;
A
#
# COMPACT_ATOMS: atom_id res chain seq x y z
N MET A 1 0.53 40.30 -1.48
CA MET A 1 0.78 39.10 -0.64
C MET A 1 -0.25 38.07 -1.06
N SER A 2 0.16 36.85 -1.41
CA SER A 2 -0.72 35.85 -2.04
C SER A 2 -1.52 35.04 -1.01
N GLU A 3 -2.72 34.62 -1.39
CA GLU A 3 -3.70 33.95 -0.50
C GLU A 3 -3.18 32.62 0.09
N ALA A 4 -2.24 31.96 -0.60
CA ALA A 4 -1.55 30.76 -0.11
C ALA A 4 -0.76 30.97 1.20
N HIS A 5 -0.40 32.21 1.56
CA HIS A 5 0.23 32.51 2.85
C HIS A 5 -0.77 32.55 4.02
N THR A 6 -2.07 32.70 3.73
CA THR A 6 -3.12 32.81 4.74
C THR A 6 -3.67 31.45 5.17
N GLU A 7 -3.70 30.47 4.26
CA GLU A 7 -4.24 29.13 4.52
C GLU A 7 -3.30 28.25 5.37
N ARG A 8 -1.98 28.35 5.16
CA ARG A 8 -0.99 27.64 5.98
C ARG A 8 -1.08 28.01 7.46
N ASN A 9 -1.31 29.30 7.76
CA ASN A 9 -1.42 29.80 9.12
C ASN A 9 -2.59 29.17 9.88
N LEU A 10 -3.75 28.95 9.24
CA LEU A 10 -4.95 28.48 9.93
C LEU A 10 -4.81 27.03 10.44
N PHE A 11 -4.25 26.14 9.62
CA PHE A 11 -4.06 24.73 10.00
C PHE A 11 -3.02 24.57 11.11
N ASP A 12 -1.94 25.35 11.11
CA ASP A 12 -0.93 25.27 12.16
C ASP A 12 -1.42 25.89 13.48
N ILE A 13 -2.23 26.96 13.44
CA ILE A 13 -2.91 27.49 14.64
C ILE A 13 -3.85 26.44 15.26
N ILE A 14 -4.66 25.74 14.45
CA ILE A 14 -5.55 24.65 14.90
C ILE A 14 -4.73 23.46 15.47
N ARG A 15 -3.59 23.14 14.85
CA ARG A 15 -2.69 22.06 15.27
C ARG A 15 -1.93 22.36 16.56
N GLU A 16 -1.54 23.62 16.81
CA GLU A 16 -0.97 24.02 18.11
C GLU A 16 -2.02 24.04 19.22
N HIS A 17 -3.20 24.59 18.96
CA HIS A 17 -4.22 24.78 20.00
C HIS A 17 -4.90 23.47 20.43
N SER A 18 -5.04 22.48 19.53
CA SER A 18 -5.59 21.16 19.91
C SER A 18 -4.72 20.37 20.91
N LYS A 19 -3.46 20.77 21.13
CA LYS A 19 -2.59 20.20 22.16
C LYS A 19 -2.93 20.67 23.59
N ASN A 20 -3.70 21.76 23.74
CA ASN A 20 -4.11 22.29 25.04
C ASN A 20 -5.55 21.87 25.38
N LYS A 21 -5.70 21.08 26.45
CA LYS A 21 -6.97 20.42 26.82
C LYS A 21 -8.08 21.42 27.22
N GLY A 22 -9.27 21.28 26.64
CA GLY A 22 -10.48 21.98 27.09
C GLY A 22 -11.65 21.95 26.09
N ASP A 23 -12.45 20.88 26.09
CA ASP A 23 -13.46 20.54 25.05
C ASP A 23 -14.52 21.61 24.68
N LYS A 24 -14.65 22.70 25.44
CA LYS A 24 -15.65 23.75 25.17
C LYS A 24 -15.13 24.93 24.35
N GLY A 25 -13.81 25.12 24.24
CA GLY A 25 -13.23 26.16 23.38
C GLY A 25 -13.25 25.76 21.89
N ASN A 26 -13.16 24.47 21.60
CA ASN A 26 -12.92 23.98 20.25
C ASN A 26 -14.12 24.12 19.31
N GLN A 27 -15.36 23.91 19.78
CA GLN A 27 -16.52 23.96 18.88
C GLN A 27 -16.81 25.36 18.33
N ALA A 28 -16.67 26.42 19.13
CA ALA A 28 -16.89 27.79 18.66
C ALA A 28 -15.87 28.20 17.57
N LEU A 29 -14.61 27.77 17.70
CA LEU A 29 -13.57 28.00 16.69
C LEU A 29 -13.74 27.16 15.43
N ILE A 30 -14.22 25.91 15.56
CA ILE A 30 -14.57 25.07 14.41
C ILE A 30 -15.73 25.70 13.63
N SER A 31 -16.81 26.16 14.31
CA SER A 31 -17.92 26.83 13.64
C SER A 31 -17.49 28.12 12.93
N LEU A 32 -16.61 28.93 13.52
CA LEU A 32 -16.03 30.12 12.88
C LEU A 32 -15.19 29.77 11.63
N ALA A 33 -14.42 28.67 11.68
CA ALA A 33 -13.65 28.20 10.54
C ALA A 33 -14.56 27.65 9.42
N GLU A 34 -15.60 26.88 9.76
CA GLU A 34 -16.61 26.40 8.82
C GLU A 34 -17.37 27.55 8.15
N GLU A 35 -17.75 28.59 8.90
CA GLU A 35 -18.44 29.78 8.36
C GLU A 35 -17.52 30.59 7.42
N ALA A 36 -16.25 30.76 7.79
CA ALA A 36 -15.25 31.40 6.94
C ALA A 36 -14.98 30.61 5.63
N LEU A 37 -15.01 29.27 5.67
CA LEU A 37 -14.83 28.43 4.48
C LEU A 37 -16.10 28.40 3.60
N ARG A 38 -17.29 28.36 4.20
CA ARG A 38 -18.57 28.48 3.49
C ARG A 38 -18.71 29.84 2.78
N SER A 39 -18.28 30.94 3.39
CA SER A 39 -18.28 32.26 2.74
C SER A 39 -17.34 32.37 1.53
N LYS A 40 -16.36 31.45 1.40
CA LYS A 40 -15.48 31.30 0.23
C LYS A 40 -15.98 30.26 -0.79
N GLY A 41 -17.18 29.72 -0.62
CA GLY A 41 -17.77 28.74 -1.54
C GLY A 41 -17.21 27.31 -1.42
N VAL A 42 -16.42 27.02 -0.37
CA VAL A 42 -15.90 25.67 -0.13
C VAL A 42 -16.99 24.83 0.57
N TRP A 43 -17.40 23.72 -0.06
CA TRP A 43 -18.37 22.81 0.53
C TRP A 43 -17.69 21.87 1.53
N ILE A 44 -18.24 21.79 2.75
CA ILE A 44 -17.80 20.89 3.82
C ILE A 44 -19.05 20.20 4.39
N PRO A 45 -19.11 18.85 4.42
CA PRO A 45 -20.17 18.12 5.10
C PRO A 45 -20.07 18.34 6.61
N SER A 46 -21.20 18.30 7.32
CA SER A 46 -21.19 18.56 8.76
C SER A 46 -20.58 17.38 9.52
N ILE A 47 -19.92 17.63 10.65
CA ILE A 47 -19.33 16.57 11.48
C ILE A 47 -20.38 15.54 11.97
N ALA A 48 -21.66 15.91 11.97
CA ALA A 48 -22.77 14.99 12.26
C ALA A 48 -22.96 13.86 11.22
N GLU A 49 -22.34 13.96 10.04
CA GLU A 49 -22.46 12.99 8.94
C GLU A 49 -21.29 11.98 8.87
N LEU A 50 -20.32 12.05 9.79
CA LEU A 50 -19.03 11.34 9.69
C LEU A 50 -18.77 10.22 10.73
N THR A 51 -19.80 9.64 11.38
CA THR A 51 -19.63 8.39 12.15
C THR A 51 -20.83 7.41 12.06
N PRO A 52 -20.63 6.16 11.60
CA PRO A 52 -21.61 5.09 11.71
C PRO A 52 -21.31 4.10 12.87
N GLU A 53 -22.34 3.38 13.34
CA GLU A 53 -22.27 2.22 14.28
C GLU A 53 -22.05 2.49 15.80
N VAL A 54 -22.59 3.57 16.39
CA VAL A 54 -23.03 3.53 17.81
C VAL A 54 -24.42 4.18 17.97
N THR A 55 -25.47 3.36 17.83
CA THR A 55 -26.76 3.35 18.58
C THR A 55 -27.77 2.48 17.82
N LYS A 56 -27.49 1.17 17.71
CA LYS A 56 -28.57 0.18 17.50
C LYS A 56 -29.26 -0.01 18.85
N THR A 57 -30.60 -0.05 18.85
CA THR A 57 -31.47 -0.27 20.02
C THR A 57 -31.78 0.96 20.90
N ALA A 58 -32.37 1.99 20.29
CA ALA A 58 -33.24 2.95 20.99
C ALA A 58 -34.62 3.04 20.30
N THR A 59 -35.36 1.93 20.39
CA THR A 59 -36.82 1.87 20.51
C THR A 59 -37.67 2.82 19.66
N ALA A 60 -38.02 2.37 18.47
CA ALA A 60 -39.41 2.02 18.15
C ALA A 60 -40.55 2.77 18.89
N ILE A 61 -40.74 4.08 18.65
CA ILE A 61 -42.03 4.80 18.62
C ILE A 61 -41.88 6.02 17.70
N SER A 62 -42.35 5.89 16.46
CA SER A 62 -43.03 6.98 15.73
C SER A 62 -43.76 6.36 14.52
N ARG A 63 -44.98 5.88 14.77
CA ARG A 63 -45.87 5.31 13.74
C ARG A 63 -46.66 6.44 13.06
N ARG A 64 -47.03 6.22 11.78
CA ARG A 64 -47.83 7.11 10.89
C ARG A 64 -46.99 8.28 10.34
N SER A 65 -47.05 8.66 9.06
CA SER A 65 -47.95 8.30 7.93
C SER A 65 -47.30 8.72 6.59
N THR A 66 -47.61 8.21 5.39
CA THR A 66 -48.64 7.23 4.94
C THR A 66 -48.16 6.46 3.68
N LYS A 67 -49.00 5.55 3.17
CA LYS A 67 -48.94 4.80 1.89
C LYS A 67 -48.49 5.60 0.64
N SER A 68 -47.62 4.99 -0.18
CA SER A 68 -47.79 4.96 -1.64
C SER A 68 -47.18 3.69 -2.25
N THR A 69 -48.07 2.90 -2.86
CA THR A 69 -47.93 2.04 -4.05
C THR A 69 -46.66 1.18 -4.27
N GLN A 70 -46.88 -0.14 -4.39
CA GLN A 70 -45.89 -1.11 -4.86
C GLN A 70 -45.49 -0.87 -6.33
N ALA A 71 -44.19 -0.90 -6.60
CA ALA A 71 -43.63 -1.36 -7.87
C ALA A 71 -42.36 -2.15 -7.54
N ALA A 72 -42.24 -3.37 -8.08
CA ALA A 72 -41.05 -4.20 -7.90
C ALA A 72 -40.18 -4.14 -9.16
N PRO A 73 -38.93 -3.66 -9.07
CA PRO A 73 -37.84 -4.12 -9.93
C PRO A 73 -37.31 -5.41 -9.32
N GLN A 74 -37.50 -6.56 -9.96
CA GLN A 74 -36.54 -7.12 -10.92
C GLN A 74 -35.15 -7.37 -10.30
N SER A 75 -34.76 -8.64 -10.36
CA SER A 75 -33.46 -9.14 -9.94
C SER A 75 -32.33 -8.47 -10.73
N VAL A 76 -31.58 -7.57 -10.09
CA VAL A 76 -30.27 -7.16 -10.58
C VAL A 76 -29.28 -8.27 -10.27
N GLY A 77 -29.14 -9.20 -11.23
CA GLY A 77 -27.98 -10.07 -11.32
C GLY A 77 -26.71 -9.28 -11.66
N SER A 78 -25.58 -9.98 -11.65
CA SER A 78 -24.21 -9.43 -11.75
C SER A 78 -23.86 -8.35 -10.73
N LYS A 79 -23.02 -8.74 -9.75
CA LYS A 79 -21.98 -7.83 -9.28
C LYS A 79 -21.20 -7.37 -10.51
N ASP A 80 -21.09 -6.07 -10.72
CA ASP A 80 -20.12 -5.53 -11.67
C ASP A 80 -18.74 -6.01 -11.23
N ARG A 81 -18.16 -6.96 -11.97
CA ARG A 81 -16.77 -7.36 -11.76
C ARG A 81 -15.92 -6.14 -12.08
N VAL A 82 -15.04 -5.76 -11.17
CA VAL A 82 -14.05 -4.71 -11.42
C VAL A 82 -13.20 -5.16 -12.62
N ALA A 83 -13.50 -4.58 -13.79
CA ALA A 83 -12.80 -4.90 -15.01
C ALA A 83 -11.42 -4.22 -14.99
N LEU A 84 -10.36 -4.99 -15.24
CA LEU A 84 -9.02 -4.44 -15.41
C LEU A 84 -9.03 -3.39 -16.54
N PRO A 85 -8.36 -2.23 -16.39
CA PRO A 85 -8.31 -1.23 -17.46
C PRO A 85 -7.74 -1.82 -18.76
N SER A 86 -8.32 -1.45 -19.89
CA SER A 86 -7.83 -1.87 -21.21
C SER A 86 -6.38 -1.48 -21.45
N LYS A 87 -5.67 -2.19 -22.34
CA LYS A 87 -4.25 -1.89 -22.67
C LYS A 87 -4.04 -0.41 -22.98
N LYS A 88 -4.97 0.18 -23.75
CA LYS A 88 -4.97 1.61 -24.07
C LYS A 88 -5.08 2.51 -22.85
N GLN A 89 -5.91 2.18 -21.86
CA GLN A 89 -6.01 2.95 -20.61
C GLN A 89 -4.74 2.82 -19.77
N LEU A 90 -4.17 1.62 -19.65
CA LEU A 90 -2.89 1.42 -18.95
C LEU A 90 -1.75 2.20 -19.62
N VAL A 91 -1.63 2.14 -20.95
CA VAL A 91 -0.62 2.89 -21.71
C VAL A 91 -0.82 4.40 -21.59
N ILE A 92 -2.06 4.90 -21.57
CA ILE A 92 -2.34 6.33 -21.32
C ILE A 92 -1.91 6.73 -19.90
N ALA A 93 -2.21 5.91 -18.88
CA ALA A 93 -1.79 6.14 -17.52
C ALA A 93 -0.25 6.14 -17.40
N ALA A 94 0.43 5.14 -17.98
CA ALA A 94 1.89 5.06 -17.97
C ALA A 94 2.56 6.26 -18.67
N LYS A 95 2.00 6.77 -19.78
CA LYS A 95 2.49 7.99 -20.44
C LYS A 95 2.36 9.25 -19.59
N ALA A 96 1.35 9.35 -18.73
CA ALA A 96 1.20 10.47 -17.81
C ALA A 96 2.05 10.31 -16.53
N ASP A 97 2.12 9.08 -16.01
CA ASP A 97 2.73 8.77 -14.72
C ASP A 97 4.26 8.65 -14.80
N THR A 98 4.82 8.12 -15.89
CA THR A 98 6.27 7.85 -15.96
C THR A 98 7.10 9.15 -15.86
N PRO A 99 6.83 10.20 -16.66
CA PRO A 99 7.57 11.46 -16.54
C PRO A 99 7.30 12.16 -15.22
N ARG A 100 6.04 12.10 -14.75
CA ARG A 100 5.60 12.76 -13.50
C ARG A 100 6.31 12.21 -12.26
N TYR A 101 6.46 10.89 -12.18
CA TYR A 101 6.93 10.23 -10.96
C TYR A 101 8.41 9.86 -11.03
N TYR A 102 8.86 9.37 -12.19
CA TYR A 102 10.22 8.86 -12.38
C TYR A 102 11.14 9.81 -13.15
N GLY A 103 10.61 10.88 -13.74
CA GLY A 103 11.40 11.91 -14.44
C GLY A 103 11.87 11.50 -15.84
N ILE A 104 11.37 10.37 -16.35
CA ILE A 104 11.75 9.79 -17.64
C ILE A 104 10.52 9.46 -18.48
N GLU A 105 10.68 9.50 -19.80
CA GLU A 105 9.60 9.19 -20.73
C GLU A 105 9.23 7.70 -20.69
N PHE A 106 7.95 7.42 -20.95
CA PHE A 106 7.46 6.06 -21.07
C PHE A 106 8.04 5.37 -22.32
N SER A 107 8.63 4.18 -22.17
CA SER A 107 9.39 3.48 -23.22
C SER A 107 8.53 3.08 -24.44
N GLY A 108 7.21 3.08 -24.32
CA GLY A 108 6.28 2.68 -25.37
C GLY A 108 5.76 1.25 -25.23
N GLN A 109 6.28 0.47 -24.27
CA GLN A 109 5.96 -0.94 -24.09
C GLN A 109 4.49 -1.17 -23.68
N GLU A 110 3.72 -1.88 -24.50
CA GLU A 110 2.36 -2.31 -24.13
C GLU A 110 2.37 -3.45 -23.08
N PRO A 111 1.34 -3.58 -22.23
CA PRO A 111 1.23 -4.71 -21.33
C PRO A 111 1.03 -6.03 -22.09
N ALA A 112 1.69 -7.09 -21.62
CA ALA A 112 1.55 -8.45 -22.14
C ALA A 112 0.11 -8.98 -22.01
N ASP A 113 -0.31 -9.86 -22.91
CA ASP A 113 -1.63 -10.52 -22.81
C ASP A 113 -1.73 -11.42 -21.58
N ASP A 114 -0.62 -12.07 -21.20
CA ASP A 114 -0.47 -12.86 -19.96
C ASP A 114 -0.96 -12.11 -18.71
N LEU A 115 -0.73 -10.79 -18.61
CA LEU A 115 -1.22 -9.95 -17.50
C LEU A 115 -2.76 -9.97 -17.42
N TYR A 116 -3.44 -9.92 -18.56
CA TYR A 116 -4.91 -9.95 -18.64
C TYR A 116 -5.44 -11.36 -18.34
N GLU A 117 -4.80 -12.39 -18.90
CA GLU A 117 -5.14 -13.78 -18.57
C GLU A 117 -5.02 -14.06 -17.06
N ASP A 118 -3.98 -13.55 -16.43
CA ASP A 118 -3.73 -13.78 -15.00
C ASP A 118 -4.76 -13.08 -14.12
N PHE A 119 -5.24 -11.87 -14.48
CA PHE A 119 -6.39 -11.26 -13.79
C PHE A 119 -7.67 -12.08 -13.92
N GLU A 120 -7.92 -12.70 -15.08
CA GLU A 120 -9.04 -13.63 -15.20
C GLU A 120 -8.86 -14.88 -14.32
N LYS A 121 -7.65 -15.43 -14.24
CA LYS A 121 -7.34 -16.59 -13.38
C LYS A 121 -7.49 -16.24 -11.91
N PHE A 122 -6.99 -15.08 -11.47
CA PHE A 122 -7.16 -14.54 -10.13
C PHE A 122 -8.65 -14.44 -9.75
N ALA A 123 -9.47 -13.83 -10.61
CA ALA A 123 -10.92 -13.75 -10.39
C ALA A 123 -11.62 -15.12 -10.36
N LYS A 124 -11.10 -16.14 -11.06
CA LYS A 124 -11.59 -17.53 -11.03
C LYS A 124 -11.12 -18.30 -9.78
N ALA A 125 -9.91 -18.02 -9.30
CA ALA A 125 -9.32 -18.60 -8.09
C ALA A 125 -9.90 -18.01 -6.79
N GLY A 126 -10.56 -16.84 -6.88
CA GLY A 126 -11.20 -16.16 -5.76
C GLY A 126 -10.35 -15.04 -5.14
N CYS A 127 -9.29 -14.61 -5.82
CA CYS A 127 -8.54 -13.40 -5.44
C CYS A 127 -9.41 -12.15 -5.59
N GLU A 128 -9.29 -11.22 -4.64
CA GLU A 128 -9.88 -9.89 -4.73
C GLU A 128 -9.08 -9.02 -5.71
N VAL A 129 -9.35 -9.16 -7.01
CA VAL A 129 -8.69 -8.39 -8.08
C VAL A 129 -8.86 -6.88 -7.93
N GLU A 130 -9.91 -6.44 -7.21
CA GLU A 130 -10.15 -5.05 -6.84
C GLU A 130 -9.08 -4.49 -5.87
N GLU A 131 -8.37 -5.33 -5.13
CA GLU A 131 -7.28 -4.96 -4.22
C GLU A 131 -5.90 -5.01 -4.89
N LEU A 132 -5.85 -5.24 -6.22
CA LEU A 132 -4.63 -5.13 -7.01
C LEU A 132 -4.57 -3.76 -7.72
N GLU A 133 -3.42 -3.11 -7.69
CA GLU A 133 -3.08 -2.05 -8.65
C GLU A 133 -2.31 -2.65 -9.84
N VAL A 134 -2.39 -1.99 -11.00
CA VAL A 134 -1.57 -2.33 -12.19
C VAL A 134 -0.85 -1.08 -12.66
N LEU A 135 0.47 -1.20 -12.82
CA LEU A 135 1.35 -0.09 -13.16
C LEU A 135 2.47 -0.53 -14.09
N TYR A 136 2.97 0.42 -14.86
CA TYR A 136 4.28 0.35 -15.49
C TYR A 136 5.33 0.96 -14.56
N GLN A 137 6.49 0.33 -14.50
CA GLN A 137 7.69 0.78 -13.81
C GLN A 137 8.86 0.79 -14.81
N PRO A 138 9.60 1.89 -14.96
CA PRO A 138 10.73 1.96 -15.88
C PRO A 138 12.01 1.34 -15.28
N TYR A 139 12.99 1.02 -16.12
CA TYR A 139 14.36 0.74 -15.65
C TYR A 139 14.99 1.99 -15.07
N ILE A 140 15.48 1.92 -13.82
CA ILE A 140 16.31 2.98 -13.22
C ILE A 140 17.39 2.34 -12.35
N GLN A 141 18.64 2.67 -12.64
CA GLN A 141 19.78 2.34 -11.80
C GLN A 141 20.21 3.59 -11.02
N PHE A 142 20.29 3.47 -9.71
CA PHE A 142 20.70 4.53 -8.79
C PHE A 142 22.20 4.44 -8.51
N ASP A 143 22.83 5.58 -8.25
CA ASP A 143 24.19 5.67 -7.71
C ASP A 143 24.10 5.88 -6.20
N PRO A 144 24.40 4.86 -5.36
CA PRO A 144 24.25 4.96 -3.92
C PRO A 144 25.07 6.09 -3.28
N GLU A 145 26.22 6.47 -3.84
CA GLU A 145 27.03 7.57 -3.31
C GLU A 145 26.37 8.91 -3.60
N ALA A 146 25.89 9.11 -4.83
CA ALA A 146 25.09 10.29 -5.18
C ALA A 146 23.79 10.36 -4.35
N GLU A 147 23.13 9.22 -4.09
CA GLU A 147 21.94 9.20 -3.24
C GLU A 147 22.22 9.56 -1.76
N LEU A 148 23.47 9.59 -1.31
CA LEU A 148 23.86 10.07 0.03
C LEU A 148 24.37 11.52 0.06
N ASP A 149 24.75 12.13 -1.06
CA ASP A 149 25.18 13.54 -1.07
C ASP A 149 23.98 14.46 -0.78
N PRO A 150 24.00 15.26 0.31
CA PRO A 150 22.93 16.23 0.61
C PRO A 150 22.81 17.37 -0.42
N LYS A 151 23.73 17.48 -1.39
CA LYS A 151 23.65 18.41 -2.52
C LYS A 151 23.10 17.79 -3.80
N HIS A 152 23.01 16.46 -3.88
CA HIS A 152 22.44 15.79 -5.05
C HIS A 152 20.94 16.06 -5.12
N GLU A 153 20.45 16.47 -6.29
CA GLU A 153 19.01 16.55 -6.49
C GLU A 153 18.42 15.13 -6.44
N ALA A 154 17.24 14.99 -5.82
CA ALA A 154 16.59 13.69 -5.76
C ALA A 154 16.34 13.13 -7.18
N THR A 155 16.99 12.01 -7.49
CA THR A 155 16.99 11.36 -8.82
C THR A 155 15.57 11.11 -9.33
N LEU A 156 14.64 10.75 -8.45
CA LEU A 156 13.21 10.65 -8.80
C LEU A 156 12.43 11.91 -8.40
N PRO A 157 11.61 12.48 -9.30
CA PRO A 157 10.66 13.53 -8.96
C PRO A 157 9.73 13.21 -7.79
N ILE A 158 9.32 11.94 -7.59
CA ILE A 158 8.52 11.55 -6.40
C ILE A 158 9.19 11.89 -5.08
N TRP A 159 10.52 11.81 -5.00
CA TRP A 159 11.25 12.05 -3.76
C TRP A 159 11.41 13.54 -3.43
N ARG A 160 11.26 14.45 -4.40
CA ARG A 160 11.37 15.91 -4.17
C ARG A 160 10.34 16.45 -3.15
N ASN A 161 9.18 15.81 -3.05
CA ASN A 161 8.14 16.11 -2.04
C ASN A 161 7.73 14.84 -1.26
N GLY A 162 8.57 13.81 -1.30
CA GLY A 162 8.29 12.48 -0.78
C GLY A 162 9.32 12.01 0.23
N VAL A 163 9.35 10.71 0.47
CA VAL A 163 10.27 10.02 1.37
C VAL A 163 11.21 9.16 0.54
N LYS A 164 12.49 9.51 0.51
CA LYS A 164 13.56 8.70 -0.08
C LYS A 164 13.89 7.48 0.82
N PRO A 165 14.39 6.35 0.27
CA PRO A 165 14.97 5.28 1.09
C PRO A 165 16.05 5.85 2.04
N GLY A 166 16.06 5.37 3.29
CA GLY A 166 16.91 5.93 4.34
C GLY A 166 18.40 5.74 4.10
N ILE A 167 19.23 6.53 4.78
CA ILE A 167 20.70 6.50 4.70
C ILE A 167 21.26 5.08 4.90
N ASN A 168 20.64 4.28 5.78
CA ASN A 168 21.04 2.90 6.03
C ASN A 168 20.95 2.01 4.79
N PHE A 169 19.93 2.19 3.93
CA PHE A 169 19.76 1.40 2.71
C PHE A 169 20.94 1.59 1.76
N TRP A 170 21.27 2.85 1.45
CA TRP A 170 22.38 3.18 0.55
C TRP A 170 23.74 2.78 1.14
N ASN A 171 23.94 2.99 2.45
CA ASN A 171 25.15 2.53 3.14
C ASN A 171 25.33 1.00 3.05
N MET A 172 24.26 0.20 3.20
CA MET A 172 24.35 -1.26 3.06
C MET A 172 24.81 -1.67 1.65
N ILE A 173 24.39 -0.95 0.60
CA ILE A 173 24.85 -1.20 -0.77
C ILE A 173 26.33 -0.80 -0.94
N ILE A 174 26.73 0.38 -0.47
CA ILE A 174 28.12 0.88 -0.56
C ILE A 174 29.10 -0.03 0.19
N ASN A 175 28.71 -0.51 1.38
CA ASN A 175 29.54 -1.41 2.19
C ASN A 175 29.60 -2.84 1.63
N GLY A 176 28.76 -3.20 0.65
CA GLY A 176 28.63 -4.57 0.15
C GLY A 176 27.88 -5.50 1.09
N ASP A 177 27.10 -4.97 2.04
CA ASP A 177 26.15 -5.74 2.85
C ASP A 177 24.90 -6.13 2.03
N LEU A 178 24.56 -5.33 1.02
CA LEU A 178 23.46 -5.52 0.08
C LEU A 178 23.98 -5.54 -1.36
N SER A 179 23.28 -6.26 -2.25
CA SER A 179 23.66 -6.31 -3.67
C SER A 179 23.51 -4.95 -4.36
N SER A 180 24.37 -4.65 -5.34
CA SER A 180 24.18 -3.52 -6.26
C SER A 180 22.85 -3.59 -7.03
N GLU A 181 22.29 -4.79 -7.22
CA GLU A 181 20.98 -4.99 -7.85
C GLU A 181 19.82 -4.40 -7.01
N SER A 182 20.01 -4.19 -5.71
CA SER A 182 19.05 -3.47 -4.88
C SER A 182 19.00 -1.97 -5.19
N ALA A 183 20.03 -1.41 -5.86
CA ALA A 183 20.01 -0.06 -6.43
C ALA A 183 19.35 -0.01 -7.83
N ILE A 184 18.49 -0.98 -8.18
CA ILE A 184 17.84 -1.05 -9.50
C ILE A 184 16.33 -1.26 -9.40
N LEU A 185 15.56 -0.32 -9.97
CA LEU A 185 14.18 -0.57 -10.38
C LEU A 185 14.20 -1.28 -11.74
N GLN A 186 13.59 -2.47 -11.80
CA GLN A 186 13.51 -3.29 -13.00
C GLN A 186 12.35 -2.82 -13.89
N GLU A 187 12.55 -2.77 -15.20
CA GLU A 187 11.48 -2.40 -16.15
C GLU A 187 10.41 -3.49 -16.25
N GLY A 188 9.17 -3.05 -16.43
CA GLY A 188 8.09 -3.89 -16.90
C GLY A 188 6.71 -3.41 -16.49
N TRP A 189 5.74 -4.27 -16.75
CA TRP A 189 4.38 -4.15 -16.21
C TRP A 189 4.25 -4.98 -14.94
N PHE A 190 3.53 -4.46 -13.97
CA PHE A 190 3.37 -5.05 -12.66
C PHE A 190 1.90 -5.07 -12.27
N TRP A 191 1.45 -6.16 -11.65
CA TRP A 191 0.36 -6.09 -10.68
C TRP A 191 0.94 -6.11 -9.28
N ARG A 192 0.28 -5.42 -8.35
CA ARG A 192 0.75 -5.30 -6.96
C ARG A 192 -0.43 -5.26 -6.00
N ASP A 193 -0.31 -5.96 -4.88
CA ASP A 193 -1.30 -5.87 -3.81
C ASP A 193 -1.24 -4.49 -3.15
N LYS A 194 -2.34 -3.76 -3.27
CA LYS A 194 -2.45 -2.34 -2.95
C LYS A 194 -2.92 -2.11 -1.50
N ARG A 195 -3.28 -3.17 -0.77
CA ARG A 195 -3.85 -3.09 0.58
C ARG A 195 -2.96 -2.29 1.52
N ALA A 196 -3.60 -1.49 2.37
CA ALA A 196 -2.94 -0.87 3.51
C ALA A 196 -2.38 -1.96 4.45
N LYS A 197 -1.18 -1.73 4.98
CA LYS A 197 -0.69 -2.51 6.12
C LYS A 197 -1.61 -2.32 7.32
N PRO A 198 -1.82 -3.33 8.15
CA PRO A 198 -2.55 -3.14 9.40
C PRO A 198 -1.63 -2.54 10.48
N ALA A 199 -2.19 -1.71 11.37
CA ALA A 199 -1.48 -1.29 12.57
C ALA A 199 -1.33 -2.45 13.56
N TYR A 200 -0.25 -2.47 14.34
CA TYR A 200 0.02 -3.54 15.29
C TYR A 200 -1.03 -3.59 16.40
N LYS A 201 -1.43 -4.81 16.76
CA LYS A 201 -2.49 -5.11 17.71
C LYS A 201 -2.22 -6.44 18.44
N ASN A 202 -1.03 -6.56 19.02
CA ASN A 202 -0.60 -7.73 19.80
C ASN A 202 -0.80 -9.05 19.03
N GLY A 203 -0.32 -9.10 17.78
CA GLY A 203 -0.43 -10.29 16.94
C GLY A 203 -1.79 -10.57 16.30
N HIS A 204 -2.84 -9.84 16.67
CA HIS A 204 -4.20 -10.04 16.16
C HIS A 204 -4.54 -9.17 14.93
N GLN A 205 -3.56 -8.49 14.36
CA GLN A 205 -3.74 -7.63 13.19
C GLN A 205 -3.65 -8.40 11.87
N LYS A 206 -4.38 -7.93 10.85
CA LYS A 206 -4.54 -8.57 9.54
C LYS A 206 -4.81 -7.55 8.45
N TYR A 207 -4.38 -7.85 7.22
CA TYR A 207 -4.71 -7.06 6.03
C TYR A 207 -6.23 -7.10 5.78
N ALA A 208 -6.80 -5.98 5.35
CA ALA A 208 -8.24 -5.92 5.07
C ALA A 208 -8.60 -6.68 3.78
N ASN A 209 -9.78 -7.32 3.76
CA ASN A 209 -10.33 -8.01 2.59
C ASN A 209 -9.39 -9.06 1.96
N ASP A 210 -8.62 -9.81 2.75
CA ASP A 210 -7.55 -10.70 2.26
C ASP A 210 -7.91 -12.19 2.19
N LYS A 211 -9.13 -12.55 1.75
CA LYS A 211 -9.67 -13.90 1.98
C LYS A 211 -8.90 -14.96 1.20
N PHE A 212 -8.34 -14.60 0.04
CA PHE A 212 -7.56 -15.52 -0.77
C PHE A 212 -6.25 -15.93 -0.09
N LEU A 213 -5.41 -14.97 0.35
CA LEU A 213 -4.17 -15.32 1.02
C LEU A 213 -4.40 -15.78 2.47
N GLU A 214 -5.39 -15.25 3.20
CA GLU A 214 -5.81 -15.81 4.51
C GLU A 214 -6.15 -17.30 4.38
N GLY A 215 -7.00 -17.65 3.41
CA GLY A 215 -7.42 -19.03 3.15
C GLY A 215 -6.32 -19.94 2.61
N MET A 216 -5.27 -19.38 2.00
CA MET A 216 -4.07 -20.12 1.59
C MET A 216 -3.13 -20.36 2.76
N ILE A 217 -2.82 -19.31 3.53
CA ILE A 217 -1.93 -19.36 4.69
C ILE A 217 -2.48 -20.32 5.75
N LEU A 218 -3.79 -20.29 6.03
CA LEU A 218 -4.44 -21.19 6.97
C LEU A 218 -4.26 -22.68 6.63
N LYS A 219 -4.14 -23.04 5.34
CA LYS A 219 -3.85 -24.42 4.91
C LYS A 219 -2.37 -24.79 5.02
N LEU A 220 -1.48 -23.81 4.91
CA LEU A 220 -0.03 -23.98 4.91
C LEU A 220 0.58 -23.92 6.33
N ARG A 221 -0.09 -23.29 7.30
CA ARG A 221 0.36 -23.26 8.70
C ARG A 221 0.34 -24.66 9.33
N GLY A 222 1.50 -25.09 9.79
CA GLY A 222 1.75 -26.46 10.25
C GLY A 222 1.93 -27.48 9.13
N ASN A 223 1.93 -27.05 7.87
CA ASN A 223 2.05 -27.91 6.68
C ASN A 223 2.87 -27.19 5.57
N GLY A 224 4.14 -26.94 5.87
CA GLY A 224 5.08 -26.21 5.02
C GLY A 224 5.50 -24.86 5.61
N ILE A 225 4.54 -24.08 6.14
CA ILE A 225 4.85 -22.86 6.90
C ILE A 225 4.74 -23.19 8.40
N GLU A 226 5.79 -22.95 9.18
CA GLU A 226 5.76 -23.19 10.62
C GLU A 226 4.68 -22.34 11.32
N LYS A 227 4.11 -22.86 12.41
CA LYS A 227 3.21 -22.07 13.27
C LYS A 227 3.99 -21.05 14.08
N TYR A 228 3.34 -19.94 14.42
CA TYR A 228 3.91 -18.89 15.26
C TYR A 228 2.86 -18.47 16.29
N GLU A 229 3.12 -18.71 17.57
CA GLU A 229 2.10 -18.58 18.63
C GLU A 229 1.59 -17.14 18.85
N TYR A 230 2.38 -16.15 18.43
CA TYR A 230 2.04 -14.74 18.52
C TYR A 230 1.30 -14.19 17.29
N ALA A 231 1.00 -14.99 16.26
CA ALA A 231 0.20 -14.55 15.12
C ALA A 231 -0.99 -15.49 14.86
N ALA A 232 -2.08 -14.96 14.30
CA ALA A 232 -3.21 -15.79 13.88
C ALA A 232 -2.80 -16.73 12.73
N ASP A 233 -3.27 -17.99 12.75
CA ASP A 233 -2.92 -19.04 11.77
C ASP A 233 -3.29 -18.70 10.31
N ASP A 234 -4.18 -17.72 10.09
CA ASP A 234 -4.56 -17.21 8.77
C ASP A 234 -3.93 -15.84 8.44
N SER A 235 -3.13 -15.26 9.33
CA SER A 235 -2.50 -13.95 9.10
C SER A 235 -1.22 -14.06 8.26
N ARG A 236 -1.02 -13.06 7.40
CA ARG A 236 0.27 -12.83 6.70
C ARG A 236 1.43 -12.56 7.65
N LEU A 237 1.16 -12.16 8.89
CA LEU A 237 2.18 -11.84 9.87
C LEU A 237 2.72 -13.11 10.55
N GLY A 238 3.97 -13.06 11.04
CA GLY A 238 4.63 -14.22 11.64
C GLY A 238 4.99 -15.33 10.64
N ILE A 239 5.01 -15.04 9.33
CA ILE A 239 5.63 -15.90 8.31
C ILE A 239 7.07 -15.40 8.12
N SER A 240 8.03 -16.32 8.06
CA SER A 240 9.43 -15.98 7.76
C SER A 240 9.61 -15.71 6.27
N SER A 241 10.65 -14.95 5.90
CA SER A 241 10.99 -14.71 4.49
C SER A 241 11.14 -16.03 3.70
N LEU A 242 11.79 -17.04 4.29
CA LEU A 242 11.88 -18.39 3.69
C LEU A 242 10.51 -19.06 3.52
N GLY A 243 9.60 -18.93 4.49
CA GLY A 243 8.24 -19.45 4.36
C GLY A 243 7.43 -18.78 3.24
N ILE A 244 7.76 -17.52 2.90
CA ILE A 244 7.17 -16.81 1.75
C ILE A 244 7.78 -17.31 0.44
N GLU A 245 9.11 -17.34 0.35
CA GLU A 245 9.87 -17.71 -0.87
C GLU A 245 9.70 -19.19 -1.24
N ASP A 246 9.94 -20.11 -0.30
CA ASP A 246 10.09 -21.53 -0.58
C ASP A 246 8.75 -22.29 -0.59
N VAL A 247 7.70 -21.71 0.00
CA VAL A 247 6.40 -22.37 0.19
C VAL A 247 5.24 -21.54 -0.35
N LEU A 248 5.03 -20.32 0.15
CA LEU A 248 3.82 -19.54 -0.20
C LEU A 248 3.79 -19.15 -1.67
N ILE A 249 4.88 -18.59 -2.22
CA ILE A 249 4.93 -18.18 -3.63
C ILE A 249 4.77 -19.38 -4.58
N PRO A 250 5.49 -20.51 -4.43
CA PRO A 250 5.27 -21.70 -5.25
C PRO A 250 3.83 -22.26 -5.18
N VAL A 251 3.18 -22.17 -4.02
CA VAL A 251 1.76 -22.54 -3.86
C VAL A 251 0.85 -21.55 -4.58
N PHE A 252 1.07 -20.25 -4.42
CA PHE A 252 0.33 -19.18 -5.10
C PHE A 252 0.41 -19.33 -6.62
N VAL A 253 1.62 -19.52 -7.16
CA VAL A 253 1.84 -19.68 -8.60
C VAL A 253 1.11 -20.91 -9.12
N ARG A 254 1.16 -22.03 -8.39
CA ARG A 254 0.46 -23.27 -8.77
C ARG A 254 -1.06 -23.17 -8.70
N GLU A 255 -1.61 -22.54 -7.65
CA GLU A 255 -3.07 -22.43 -7.47
C GLU A 255 -3.71 -21.37 -8.37
N THR A 256 -2.97 -20.32 -8.74
CA THR A 256 -3.46 -19.28 -9.66
C THR A 256 -3.15 -19.55 -11.13
N GLY A 257 -2.08 -20.31 -11.45
CA GLY A 257 -1.64 -20.49 -12.84
C GLY A 257 -1.08 -19.23 -13.49
N VAL A 258 -0.63 -18.28 -12.67
CA VAL A 258 0.03 -17.02 -13.06
C VAL A 258 1.27 -17.28 -13.93
N LYS A 259 1.46 -16.41 -14.93
CA LYS A 259 2.57 -16.39 -15.89
C LYS A 259 3.63 -15.35 -15.53
N GLY A 260 3.22 -14.23 -14.93
CA GLY A 260 4.14 -13.23 -14.40
C GLY A 260 5.05 -13.78 -13.30
N ILE A 261 6.24 -13.18 -13.16
CA ILE A 261 7.21 -13.52 -12.11
C ILE A 261 6.64 -13.01 -10.78
N VAL A 262 6.23 -13.91 -9.88
CA VAL A 262 5.68 -13.55 -8.57
C VAL A 262 6.77 -13.40 -7.53
N GLU A 263 6.78 -12.25 -6.87
CA GLU A 263 7.72 -11.87 -5.83
C GLU A 263 7.03 -10.94 -4.81
N TYR A 264 7.68 -10.63 -3.69
CA TYR A 264 7.34 -9.49 -2.85
C TYR A 264 8.28 -8.32 -3.19
N LEU A 265 7.94 -7.09 -2.80
CA LEU A 265 8.62 -5.88 -3.30
C LEU A 265 10.05 -5.77 -2.79
N SER A 266 10.95 -5.12 -3.54
CA SER A 266 12.16 -4.55 -2.97
C SER A 266 11.87 -3.25 -2.21
N GLU A 267 12.85 -2.75 -1.45
CA GLU A 267 12.77 -1.43 -0.83
C GLU A 267 12.46 -0.33 -1.85
N LEU A 268 13.13 -0.31 -3.01
CA LEU A 268 12.83 0.69 -4.04
C LEU A 268 11.40 0.58 -4.56
N GLU A 269 10.89 -0.64 -4.74
CA GLU A 269 9.51 -0.89 -5.19
C GLU A 269 8.48 -0.48 -4.14
N PHE A 270 8.75 -0.77 -2.87
CA PHE A 270 7.92 -0.42 -1.71
C PHE A 270 7.89 1.10 -1.49
N ASN A 271 9.06 1.73 -1.46
CA ASN A 271 9.22 3.17 -1.33
C ASN A 271 8.57 3.93 -2.49
N THR A 272 8.81 3.53 -3.74
CA THR A 272 8.24 4.24 -4.91
C THR A 272 6.72 4.09 -4.99
N GLY A 273 6.18 2.90 -4.72
CA GLY A 273 4.73 2.67 -4.63
C GLY A 273 4.09 3.47 -3.49
N GLY A 274 4.74 3.49 -2.33
CA GLY A 274 4.31 4.27 -1.17
C GLY A 274 4.28 5.77 -1.43
N ASN A 275 5.24 6.33 -2.15
CA ASN A 275 5.23 7.75 -2.53
C ASN A 275 4.23 8.08 -3.65
N ARG A 276 4.00 7.17 -4.60
CA ARG A 276 3.14 7.37 -5.77
C ARG A 276 1.66 7.29 -5.45
N SER A 277 1.25 6.18 -4.84
CA SER A 277 -0.15 5.77 -4.69
C SER A 277 -0.53 5.48 -3.24
N HIS A 278 0.43 5.03 -2.42
CA HIS A 278 0.15 4.32 -1.17
C HIS A 278 0.90 4.83 0.07
N PRO A 279 0.74 6.13 0.43
CA PRO A 279 1.50 6.72 1.55
C PRO A 279 1.15 6.09 2.90
N GLU A 280 0.05 5.34 3.02
CA GLU A 280 -0.31 4.52 4.17
C GLU A 280 0.67 3.37 4.45
N TRP A 281 1.42 2.88 3.46
CA TRP A 281 2.45 1.85 3.68
C TRP A 281 3.59 2.35 4.61
N GLY A 282 3.80 3.66 4.72
CA GLY A 282 4.76 4.23 5.68
C GLY A 282 4.16 4.66 7.02
N ARG A 283 2.86 4.44 7.26
CA ARG A 283 2.13 5.07 8.39
C ARG A 283 1.78 4.12 9.54
N THR A 284 1.92 2.81 9.37
CA THR A 284 1.66 1.83 10.43
C THR A 284 2.93 1.38 11.16
N ASN A 285 2.77 1.05 12.44
CA ASN A 285 3.80 0.45 13.28
C ASN A 285 3.90 -1.07 13.06
N THR A 286 4.02 -1.46 11.80
CA THR A 286 4.23 -2.83 11.32
C THR A 286 5.21 -2.77 10.16
N SER A 287 6.01 -3.81 9.95
CA SER A 287 6.92 -3.89 8.79
C SER A 287 6.41 -4.88 7.75
N GLU A 288 7.04 -4.89 6.59
CA GLU A 288 6.94 -5.97 5.61
C GLU A 288 8.32 -6.52 5.30
N TRP A 289 8.43 -7.82 5.04
CA TRP A 289 9.58 -8.40 4.35
C TRP A 289 9.70 -7.79 2.95
N LEU A 290 10.93 -7.48 2.53
CA LEU A 290 11.31 -6.89 1.26
C LEU A 290 12.32 -7.81 0.55
N ARG A 291 12.19 -8.10 -0.75
CA ARG A 291 12.92 -9.18 -1.45
C ARG A 291 14.45 -9.06 -1.45
N ASP A 292 14.97 -7.90 -1.10
CA ASP A 292 16.40 -7.59 -1.09
C ASP A 292 17.19 -8.55 -0.19
N LYS A 293 18.24 -9.15 -0.76
CA LYS A 293 19.08 -10.15 -0.09
C LYS A 293 20.35 -9.50 0.42
N LEU A 294 20.58 -9.57 1.74
CA LEU A 294 21.89 -9.24 2.28
C LEU A 294 22.89 -10.28 1.80
N MET A 295 24.13 -9.85 1.59
CA MET A 295 25.20 -10.68 1.03
C MET A 295 25.61 -11.85 1.95
N SER A 296 25.16 -11.84 3.21
CA SER A 296 25.24 -13.00 4.11
C SER A 296 24.42 -14.20 3.63
N GLY A 297 23.44 -13.98 2.74
CA GLY A 297 22.45 -14.96 2.26
C GLY A 297 21.44 -15.42 3.30
N ARG A 298 21.67 -15.13 4.59
CA ARG A 298 20.86 -15.56 5.73
C ARG A 298 19.82 -14.55 6.15
N ASP A 299 19.95 -13.31 5.69
CA ASP A 299 19.16 -12.17 6.14
C ASP A 299 18.37 -11.54 4.98
N ARG A 300 17.22 -10.97 5.31
CA ARG A 300 16.28 -10.31 4.39
C ARG A 300 15.97 -8.92 4.95
N LEU A 301 15.79 -7.92 4.07
CA LEU A 301 15.31 -6.63 4.54
C LEU A 301 13.86 -6.72 5.03
N VAL A 302 13.58 -6.00 6.11
CA VAL A 302 12.24 -5.58 6.51
C VAL A 302 12.16 -4.06 6.43
N GLY A 303 10.99 -3.51 6.13
CA GLY A 303 10.82 -2.06 6.05
C GLY A 303 9.41 -1.52 6.27
N GLY A 304 9.30 -0.19 6.30
CA GLY A 304 8.02 0.51 6.36
C GLY A 304 7.47 0.82 7.76
N HIS A 305 8.19 0.54 8.85
CA HIS A 305 7.71 0.78 10.22
C HIS A 305 7.64 2.28 10.54
N SER A 306 6.45 2.80 10.86
CA SER A 306 6.24 4.25 11.03
C SER A 306 6.93 4.87 12.25
N GLY A 307 7.27 4.06 13.26
CA GLY A 307 8.04 4.50 14.42
C GLY A 307 9.50 4.83 14.09
N ASP A 308 10.06 4.23 13.04
CA ASP A 308 11.49 4.26 12.72
C ASP A 308 11.81 4.90 11.36
N GLY A 309 10.82 5.54 10.72
CA GLY A 309 10.99 6.30 9.47
C GLY A 309 9.98 6.00 8.36
N GLY A 310 9.07 5.04 8.56
CA GLY A 310 8.04 4.71 7.59
C GLY A 310 8.65 4.24 6.27
N LEU A 311 8.32 4.90 5.15
CA LEU A 311 8.85 4.57 3.82
C LEU A 311 10.39 4.70 3.69
N ALA A 312 11.10 5.30 4.65
CA ALA A 312 12.56 5.34 4.65
C ALA A 312 13.22 4.23 5.49
N TYR A 313 12.42 3.51 6.30
CA TYR A 313 12.96 2.55 7.27
C TYR A 313 13.24 1.21 6.60
N VAL A 314 14.49 0.74 6.75
CA VAL A 314 14.90 -0.64 6.48
C VAL A 314 15.79 -1.19 7.60
N HIS A 315 15.72 -2.50 7.82
CA HIS A 315 16.59 -3.27 8.71
C HIS A 315 16.79 -4.69 8.13
N GLY A 316 17.96 -5.29 8.27
CA GLY A 316 18.16 -6.72 7.95
C GLY A 316 17.85 -7.61 9.14
N TRP A 317 16.94 -8.59 9.00
CA TRP A 317 16.65 -9.63 10.00
C TRP A 317 16.85 -11.02 9.37
N SER A 318 16.98 -12.08 10.18
CA SER A 318 17.23 -13.40 9.61
C SER A 318 16.01 -13.86 8.81
N ALA A 319 16.25 -14.40 7.61
CA ALA A 319 15.18 -14.86 6.72
C ALA A 319 14.38 -16.03 7.31
N SER A 320 14.89 -16.69 8.36
CA SER A 320 14.18 -17.71 9.15
C SER A 320 13.33 -17.15 10.30
N ASP A 321 13.56 -15.92 10.73
CA ASP A 321 12.85 -15.30 11.86
C ASP A 321 11.37 -15.08 11.57
N ARG A 322 10.58 -14.94 12.62
CA ARG A 322 9.14 -14.70 12.55
C ARG A 322 8.78 -13.64 13.59
N TYR A 323 7.99 -12.66 13.16
CA TYR A 323 7.56 -11.56 14.01
C TYR A 323 6.08 -11.27 13.75
N ASP A 324 5.33 -10.99 14.81
CA ASP A 324 3.89 -10.76 14.75
C ASP A 324 3.51 -9.33 14.33
N ASP A 325 4.51 -8.48 14.09
CA ASP A 325 4.39 -7.14 13.50
C ASP A 325 4.95 -7.06 12.06
N VAL A 326 5.47 -8.15 11.49
CA VAL A 326 5.98 -8.20 10.11
C VAL A 326 5.14 -9.09 9.21
N GLY A 327 4.58 -8.47 8.17
CA GLY A 327 3.84 -9.13 7.09
C GLY A 327 4.58 -9.15 5.76
N PHE A 328 3.83 -9.22 4.67
CA PHE A 328 4.32 -9.10 3.29
C PHE A 328 3.16 -8.76 2.35
N ARG A 329 3.50 -8.29 1.16
CA ARG A 329 2.57 -8.14 0.02
C ARG A 329 3.19 -8.74 -1.22
N LEU A 330 2.37 -9.30 -2.12
CA LEU A 330 2.85 -9.85 -3.38
C LEU A 330 2.73 -8.84 -4.52
N GLN A 331 3.61 -8.98 -5.50
CA GLN A 331 3.52 -8.42 -6.84
C GLN A 331 3.79 -9.50 -7.88
N GLY A 332 3.37 -9.25 -9.12
CA GLY A 332 3.73 -10.07 -10.27
C GLY A 332 4.24 -9.20 -11.40
N ARG A 333 5.44 -9.51 -11.89
CA ARG A 333 6.18 -8.74 -12.89
C ARG A 333 6.15 -9.41 -14.26
N TYR A 334 5.91 -8.60 -15.29
CA TYR A 334 5.95 -8.95 -16.70
C TYR A 334 7.05 -8.10 -17.32
N PRO A 335 8.28 -8.65 -17.47
CA PRO A 335 9.42 -7.90 -17.97
C PRO A 335 9.18 -7.31 -19.35
N SER A 336 9.88 -6.23 -19.65
CA SER A 336 10.08 -5.75 -21.01
C SER A 336 10.78 -6.81 -21.86
N GLN A 337 10.33 -6.98 -23.11
CA GLN A 337 10.95 -7.85 -24.12
C GLN A 337 11.94 -7.06 -24.97
#